data_AF-A0A0B1SQH6-F1
#
_entry.id   AF-A0A0B1SQH6-F1
#
_cell.length_a   1.000
_cell.length_b   1.000
_cell.length_c   1.000
_cell.angle_alpha   90.00
_cell.angle_beta   90.00
_cell.angle_gamma   90.00
#
_symmetry.space_group_name_H-M   'P 1'
#
loop_
_entity.id
_entity.type
_entity.pdbx_description
1 polymer ?
#
loop_
_entity_poly.entity_id
_entity_poly.type
_entity_poly.pdbx_seq_one_letter_code
_entity_poly.pdbx_strand_id
1 'polypeptide(L)'
;MCIWILRRLFGKEKGSAAKESQTENRATSTKNAAPTTQRALENLEETERMLLKKQDYLERKIKEEQETARSYATTNKVLALQALDRKKKFESQLARNVGVLKNIASQRNALENAFEDAAVLEAMGQASKALHSAHKMDIDQVTSISQ
;
A
#
# COMPACT_ATOMS: atom_id res chain seq x y z
N MET A 1 15.66 36.27 -11.36
CA MET A 1 14.85 37.50 -11.15
C MET A 1 14.54 38.22 -12.47
N CYS A 2 14.20 37.48 -13.55
CA CYS A 2 13.89 38.07 -14.87
C CYS A 2 12.53 37.63 -15.45
N ILE A 3 11.74 36.81 -14.73
CA ILE A 3 10.40 36.37 -15.16
C ILE A 3 9.29 37.26 -14.58
N TRP A 4 9.57 37.98 -13.49
CA TRP A 4 8.59 38.85 -12.80
C TRP A 4 8.42 40.25 -13.41
N ILE A 5 9.32 40.68 -14.30
CA ILE A 5 9.30 42.05 -14.85
C ILE A 5 8.52 42.13 -16.18
N LEU A 6 8.34 41.00 -16.90
CA LEU A 6 7.60 41.00 -18.17
C LEU A 6 6.06 40.92 -18.03
N ARG A 7 5.51 40.71 -16.83
CA ARG A 7 4.05 40.62 -16.61
C ARG A 7 3.41 41.96 -16.20
N ARG A 8 4.20 43.02 -16.09
CA ARG A 8 3.77 44.34 -15.60
C ARG A 8 3.49 45.37 -16.72
N LEU A 9 3.62 44.97 -17.99
CA LEU A 9 3.66 45.90 -19.11
C LEU A 9 2.59 45.69 -20.20
N PHE A 10 1.58 44.86 -19.98
CA PHE A 10 0.44 44.76 -20.91
C PHE A 10 -0.91 44.65 -20.20
N GLY A 11 -1.72 45.71 -20.38
CA GLY A 11 -3.11 45.53 -20.80
C GLY A 11 -4.13 45.19 -19.73
N LYS A 12 -4.64 46.24 -19.08
CA LYS A 12 -5.94 46.27 -18.41
C LYS A 12 -7.03 46.33 -19.48
N GLU A 13 -7.89 45.31 -19.59
CA GLU A 13 -9.16 45.44 -20.31
C GLU A 13 -10.29 44.65 -19.65
N LYS A 14 -11.45 45.31 -19.57
CA LYS A 14 -12.72 44.82 -19.03
C LYS A 14 -13.50 44.15 -20.16
N GLY A 15 -14.06 42.96 -19.97
CA GLY A 15 -14.91 42.34 -20.97
C GLY A 15 -15.65 41.09 -20.50
N SER A 16 -16.96 41.26 -20.29
CA SER A 16 -18.09 40.32 -20.39
C SER A 16 -17.96 38.84 -19.97
N ALA A 17 -18.80 38.48 -19.00
CA ALA A 17 -19.10 37.12 -18.57
C ALA A 17 -19.89 36.36 -19.66
N ALA A 18 -19.24 35.35 -20.26
CA ALA A 18 -19.92 34.25 -20.92
C ALA A 18 -20.05 33.09 -19.92
N LYS A 19 -21.29 32.78 -19.53
CA LYS A 19 -21.65 31.55 -18.82
C LYS A 19 -21.50 30.39 -19.80
N GLU A 20 -20.62 29.45 -19.49
CA GLU A 20 -20.70 28.11 -20.04
C GLU A 20 -20.50 27.11 -18.91
N SER A 21 -21.58 26.40 -18.62
CA SER A 21 -21.70 25.30 -17.69
C SER A 21 -21.12 24.04 -18.31
N GLN A 22 -20.12 23.43 -17.67
CA GLN A 22 -19.83 22.01 -17.82
C GLN A 22 -18.95 21.50 -16.66
N THR A 23 -19.59 20.72 -15.78
CA THR A 23 -19.04 19.60 -15.01
C THR A 23 -17.77 19.85 -14.18
N GLU A 24 -17.95 20.44 -13.00
CA GLU A 24 -17.01 20.31 -11.90
C GLU A 24 -17.43 19.11 -11.03
N ASN A 25 -16.95 17.93 -11.39
CA ASN A 25 -17.08 16.71 -10.59
C ASN A 25 -15.74 15.99 -10.54
N ARG A 26 -14.68 16.66 -10.04
CA ARG A 26 -13.45 15.97 -9.60
C ARG A 26 -12.53 16.88 -8.80
N ALA A 27 -12.78 17.01 -7.50
CA ALA A 27 -11.72 17.25 -6.53
C ALA A 27 -12.26 16.99 -5.12
N THR A 28 -12.49 15.72 -4.77
CA THR A 28 -12.42 15.34 -3.36
C THR A 28 -10.96 15.48 -2.94
N SER A 29 -10.62 16.66 -2.46
CA SER A 29 -9.42 16.97 -1.69
C SER A 29 -9.39 16.04 -0.46
N THR A 30 -8.87 14.84 -0.65
CA THR A 30 -8.51 13.96 0.46
C THR A 30 -7.10 14.34 0.85
N LYS A 31 -7.05 15.10 1.94
CA LYS A 31 -5.87 15.37 2.75
C LYS A 31 -4.92 14.16 2.71
N ASN A 32 -3.66 14.43 2.43
CA ASN A 32 -2.52 13.56 2.69
C ASN A 32 -2.39 13.28 4.19
N ALA A 33 -3.42 12.70 4.81
CA ALA A 33 -3.27 12.01 6.08
C ALA A 33 -2.49 10.75 5.73
N ALA A 34 -1.32 10.57 6.36
CA ALA A 34 -0.60 9.31 6.28
C ALA A 34 -1.61 8.17 6.49
N PRO A 35 -1.63 7.14 5.63
CA PRO A 35 -2.55 6.03 5.84
C PRO A 35 -2.34 5.55 7.27
N THR A 36 -3.44 5.49 8.04
CA THR A 36 -3.38 4.89 9.38
C THR A 36 -2.79 3.49 9.24
N THR A 37 -2.00 3.05 10.21
CA THR A 37 -1.35 1.74 10.19
C THR A 37 -2.35 0.61 9.88
N GLN A 38 -3.57 0.70 10.43
CA GLN A 38 -4.69 -0.19 10.10
C GLN A 38 -5.10 -0.15 8.63
N ARG A 39 -5.21 1.04 8.02
CA ARG A 39 -5.56 1.17 6.60
C ARG A 39 -4.44 0.68 5.69
N ALA A 40 -3.18 0.86 6.09
CA ALA A 40 -2.04 0.29 5.38
C ALA A 40 -2.08 -1.26 5.43
N LEU A 41 -2.43 -1.84 6.58
CA LEU A 41 -2.58 -3.28 6.75
C LEU A 41 -3.69 -3.84 5.85
N GLU A 42 -4.87 -3.22 5.85
CA GLU A 42 -6.01 -3.61 5.01
C GLU A 42 -5.65 -3.58 3.51
N ASN A 43 -4.95 -2.53 3.06
CA ASN A 43 -4.50 -2.43 1.67
C ASN A 43 -3.49 -3.53 1.30
N LEU A 44 -2.58 -3.90 2.22
CA LEU A 44 -1.62 -4.98 1.99
C LEU A 44 -2.32 -6.34 1.91
N GLU A 45 -3.32 -6.60 2.76
CA GLU A 45 -4.15 -7.80 2.68
C GLU A 45 -4.95 -7.88 1.37
N GLU A 46 -5.54 -6.77 0.92
CA GLU A 46 -6.24 -6.74 -0.36
C GLU A 46 -5.30 -7.05 -1.52
N THR A 47 -4.08 -6.48 -1.48
CA THR A 47 -3.05 -6.74 -2.48
C THR A 47 -2.59 -8.20 -2.45
N GLU A 48 -2.39 -8.78 -1.26
CA GLU A 48 -2.06 -10.20 -1.08
C GLU A 48 -3.15 -11.11 -1.66
N ARG A 49 -4.43 -10.85 -1.34
CA ARG A 49 -5.58 -11.59 -1.90
C ARG A 49 -5.62 -11.50 -3.43
N MET A 50 -5.33 -10.34 -4.02
CA MET A 50 -5.27 -10.16 -5.47
C MET A 50 -4.12 -10.97 -6.09
N LEU A 51 -2.95 -10.97 -5.46
CA LEU A 51 -1.78 -11.70 -5.95
C LEU A 51 -1.97 -13.21 -5.88
N LEU A 52 -2.62 -13.73 -4.83
CA LEU A 52 -2.99 -15.15 -4.73
C LEU A 52 -3.95 -15.55 -5.86
N LYS A 53 -5.01 -14.78 -6.11
CA LYS A 53 -5.91 -15.04 -7.26
C LYS A 53 -5.16 -15.01 -8.60
N LYS A 54 -4.18 -14.13 -8.74
CA LYS A 54 -3.33 -14.06 -9.93
C LYS A 54 -2.41 -15.26 -10.05
N GLN A 55 -1.89 -15.79 -8.94
CA GLN A 55 -1.13 -17.03 -8.90
C GLN A 55 -2.00 -18.20 -9.40
N ASP A 56 -3.19 -18.39 -8.86
CA ASP A 56 -4.10 -19.46 -9.28
C ASP A 56 -4.43 -19.38 -10.78
N TYR A 57 -4.66 -18.16 -11.28
CA TYR A 57 -4.88 -17.92 -12.69
C TYR A 57 -3.68 -18.35 -13.56
N LEU A 58 -2.46 -17.97 -13.17
CA LEU A 58 -1.24 -18.30 -13.88
C LEU A 58 -0.96 -19.81 -13.85
N GLU A 59 -1.17 -20.47 -12.71
CA GLU A 59 -1.02 -21.92 -12.57
C GLU A 59 -1.99 -22.69 -13.48
N ARG A 60 -3.25 -22.24 -13.56
CA ARG A 60 -4.23 -22.81 -14.49
C ARG A 60 -3.80 -22.61 -15.94
N LYS A 61 -3.35 -21.41 -16.32
CA LYS A 61 -2.87 -21.13 -17.68
C LYS A 61 -1.65 -21.96 -18.07
N ILE A 62 -0.74 -22.21 -17.14
CA ILE A 62 0.43 -23.08 -17.36
C ILE A 62 -0.02 -24.51 -17.67
N LYS A 63 -1.02 -25.04 -16.94
CA LYS A 63 -1.58 -26.38 -17.20
C LYS A 63 -2.24 -26.46 -18.57
N GLU A 64 -3.06 -25.47 -18.93
CA GLU A 64 -3.72 -25.39 -20.25
C GLU A 64 -2.70 -25.38 -21.41
N GLU A 65 -1.65 -24.55 -21.33
CA GLU A 65 -0.61 -24.49 -22.36
C GLU A 65 0.23 -25.79 -22.40
N GLN A 66 0.42 -26.45 -21.26
CA GLN A 66 1.09 -27.74 -21.20
C GLN A 66 0.29 -28.84 -21.89
N GLU A 67 -1.03 -28.89 -21.68
CA GLU A 67 -1.93 -29.83 -22.39
C GLU A 67 -1.97 -29.53 -23.89
N THR A 68 -2.02 -28.26 -24.26
CA THR A 68 -1.95 -27.80 -25.65
C THR A 68 -0.63 -28.20 -26.31
N ALA A 69 0.50 -28.06 -25.62
CA ALA A 69 1.79 -28.52 -26.13
C ALA A 69 1.83 -30.05 -26.33
N ARG A 70 1.18 -30.81 -25.43
CA ARG A 70 1.09 -32.28 -25.54
C ARG A 70 0.22 -32.72 -26.71
N SER A 71 -0.91 -32.06 -26.96
CA SER A 71 -1.79 -32.40 -28.08
C SER A 71 -1.16 -32.11 -29.45
N TYR A 72 -0.37 -31.04 -29.56
CA TYR A 72 0.33 -30.68 -30.80
C TYR A 72 1.72 -31.33 -30.95
N ALA A 73 2.19 -32.10 -29.97
CA ALA A 73 3.53 -32.68 -29.97
C ALA A 73 3.83 -33.57 -31.19
N THR A 74 2.84 -34.33 -31.65
CA THR A 74 2.97 -35.26 -32.79
C THR A 74 2.46 -34.70 -34.11
N THR A 75 1.58 -33.69 -34.06
CA THR A 75 0.90 -33.15 -35.25
C THR A 75 1.57 -31.89 -35.79
N ASN A 76 1.93 -30.94 -34.92
CA ASN A 76 2.51 -29.67 -35.33
C ASN A 76 3.55 -29.17 -34.33
N LYS A 77 4.82 -29.47 -34.65
CA LYS A 77 5.97 -29.07 -33.85
C LYS A 77 6.06 -27.55 -33.62
N VAL A 78 5.67 -26.73 -34.59
CA VAL A 78 5.74 -25.25 -34.47
C VAL A 78 4.75 -24.74 -33.44
N LEU A 79 3.50 -25.23 -33.48
CA LEU A 79 2.48 -24.86 -32.51
C LEU A 79 2.82 -25.37 -31.11
N ALA A 80 3.38 -26.57 -31.00
CA ALA A 80 3.85 -27.11 -29.73
C ALA A 80 4.98 -26.26 -29.12
N LEU A 81 5.96 -25.83 -29.92
CA LEU A 81 7.04 -24.94 -29.47
C LEU A 81 6.49 -23.57 -29.02
N GLN A 82 5.56 -22.99 -29.77
CA GLN A 82 4.92 -21.73 -29.37
C GLN A 82 4.16 -21.84 -28.05
N ALA A 83 3.47 -22.96 -27.81
CA ALA A 83 2.80 -23.23 -26.53
C ALA A 83 3.80 -23.35 -25.37
N LEU A 84 4.94 -24.01 -25.59
CA LEU A 84 6.01 -24.08 -24.60
C LEU A 84 6.65 -22.71 -24.30
N ASP A 85 6.83 -21.86 -25.32
CA ASP A 85 7.34 -20.50 -25.12
C ASP A 85 6.37 -19.63 -24.32
N ARG A 86 5.04 -19.76 -24.56
CA ARG A 86 4.02 -19.10 -23.75
C ARG A 86 4.03 -19.62 -22.32
N LYS A 87 4.10 -20.95 -22.14
CA LYS A 87 4.24 -21.59 -20.82
C LYS A 87 5.41 -21.02 -20.02
N LYS A 88 6.60 -20.94 -20.64
CA LYS A 88 7.81 -20.38 -20.00
C LYS A 88 7.63 -18.93 -19.55
N LYS A 89 6.92 -18.11 -20.34
CA LYS A 89 6.60 -16.71 -19.96
C LYS A 89 5.67 -16.67 -18.74
N PHE A 90 4.67 -17.54 -18.67
CA PHE A 90 3.78 -17.62 -17.51
C PHE A 90 4.51 -18.12 -16.25
N GLU A 91 5.40 -19.10 -16.36
CA GLU A 91 6.25 -19.57 -15.26
C GLU A 91 7.16 -18.44 -14.72
N SER A 92 7.74 -17.63 -15.61
CA SER A 92 8.53 -16.45 -15.22
C SER A 92 7.68 -15.41 -14.47
N GLN A 93 6.45 -15.16 -14.95
CA GLN A 93 5.50 -14.27 -14.25
C GLN A 93 5.07 -14.82 -12.90
N LEU A 94 4.85 -16.13 -12.79
CA LEU A 94 4.52 -16.82 -11.55
C LEU A 94 5.66 -16.66 -10.53
N ALA A 95 6.91 -16.93 -10.92
CA ALA A 95 8.07 -16.76 -10.06
C ALA A 95 8.21 -15.30 -9.57
N ARG A 96 7.98 -14.32 -10.45
CA ARG A 96 7.97 -12.90 -10.06
C ARG A 96 6.85 -12.60 -9.07
N ASN A 97 5.65 -13.14 -9.29
CA ASN A 97 4.50 -12.95 -8.40
C ASN A 97 4.80 -13.51 -7.00
N VAL A 98 5.34 -14.73 -6.92
CA VAL A 98 5.77 -15.35 -5.64
C VAL A 98 6.79 -14.48 -4.91
N GLY A 99 7.77 -13.92 -5.62
CA GLY A 99 8.73 -12.98 -5.03
C GLY A 99 8.08 -11.72 -4.47
N VAL A 100 7.12 -11.13 -5.21
CA VAL A 100 6.36 -9.96 -4.74
C VAL A 100 5.49 -10.31 -3.53
N LEU A 101 4.82 -11.46 -3.54
CA LEU A 101 4.00 -11.94 -2.43
C LEU A 101 4.83 -12.11 -1.17
N LYS A 102 6.02 -12.72 -1.26
CA LYS A 102 6.95 -12.82 -0.12
C LYS A 102 7.31 -11.45 0.46
N ASN A 103 7.56 -10.46 -0.39
CA ASN A 103 7.89 -9.12 0.06
C ASN A 103 6.70 -8.46 0.78
N ILE A 104 5.49 -8.59 0.23
CA ILE A 104 4.27 -8.05 0.86
C ILE A 104 3.98 -8.75 2.18
N ALA A 105 4.09 -10.07 2.24
CA ALA A 105 3.92 -10.83 3.49
C ALA A 105 4.95 -10.40 4.55
N SER A 106 6.20 -10.16 4.16
CA SER A 106 7.22 -9.63 5.08
C SER A 106 6.90 -8.21 5.56
N GLN A 107 6.36 -7.36 4.68
CA GLN A 107 5.97 -6.00 5.05
C GLN A 107 4.74 -5.98 5.97
N ARG A 108 3.76 -6.85 5.72
CA ARG A 108 2.59 -7.04 6.58
C ARG A 108 3.02 -7.42 7.99
N ASN A 109 3.86 -8.46 8.11
CA ASN A 109 4.38 -8.91 9.39
C ASN A 109 5.18 -7.80 10.12
N ALA A 110 6.03 -7.05 9.39
CA ALA A 110 6.75 -5.91 9.97
C ALA A 110 5.82 -4.82 10.50
N LEU A 111 4.72 -4.51 9.80
CA LEU A 111 3.73 -3.53 10.25
C LEU A 111 2.88 -4.02 11.42
N GLU A 112 2.55 -5.31 11.45
CA GLU A 112 1.84 -5.93 12.58
C GLU A 112 2.69 -5.87 13.85
N ASN A 113 3.96 -6.30 13.78
CA ASN A 113 4.87 -6.22 14.91
C ASN A 113 5.06 -4.76 15.37
N ALA A 114 5.23 -3.82 14.44
CA ALA A 114 5.37 -2.41 14.80
C ALA A 114 4.10 -1.82 15.44
N PHE A 115 2.92 -2.29 15.05
CA PHE A 115 1.64 -1.90 15.66
C PHE A 115 1.50 -2.47 17.08
N GLU A 116 1.85 -3.74 17.26
CA GLU A 116 1.87 -4.40 18.58
C GLU A 116 2.89 -3.74 19.52
N ASP A 117 4.10 -3.46 19.05
CA ASP A 117 5.15 -2.77 19.80
C ASP A 117 4.69 -1.37 20.25
N ALA A 118 4.01 -0.62 19.38
CA ALA A 118 3.45 0.67 19.73
C ALA A 118 2.38 0.57 20.82
N ALA A 119 1.50 -0.44 20.77
CA ALA A 119 0.48 -0.68 21.78
C ALA A 119 1.10 -1.07 23.14
N VAL A 120 2.15 -1.90 23.13
CA VAL A 120 2.91 -2.26 24.34
C VAL A 120 3.57 -1.02 24.95
N LEU A 121 4.24 -0.19 24.14
CA LEU A 121 4.87 1.03 24.60
C LEU A 121 3.87 2.04 25.18
N GLU A 122 2.67 2.13 24.59
CA GLU A 122 1.59 2.96 25.13
C GLU A 122 1.14 2.47 26.50
N ALA A 123 0.88 1.16 26.64
CA ALA A 123 0.49 0.55 27.92
C ALA A 123 1.57 0.75 29.00
N MET A 124 2.84 0.56 28.64
CA MET A 124 3.97 0.82 29.53
C MET A 124 4.06 2.30 29.93
N GLY A 125 3.79 3.22 28.98
CA GLY A 125 3.74 4.66 29.25
C GLY A 125 2.64 5.04 30.23
N GLN A 126 1.44 4.44 30.11
CA GLN A 126 0.35 4.62 31.05
C GLN A 126 0.70 4.05 32.44
N ALA A 127 1.29 2.85 32.48
CA ALA A 127 1.75 2.23 33.74
C ALA A 127 2.82 3.09 34.44
N SER A 128 3.78 3.63 33.70
CA SER A 128 4.81 4.53 34.23
C SER A 128 4.21 5.83 34.79
N LYS A 129 3.23 6.44 34.11
CA LYS A 129 2.52 7.61 34.61
C LYS A 129 1.74 7.31 35.90
N ALA A 130 1.10 6.14 35.98
CA ALA A 130 0.40 5.70 37.18
C ALA A 130 1.37 5.48 38.34
N LEU A 131 2.50 4.82 38.09
CA LEU A 131 3.55 4.61 39.10
C LEU A 131 4.17 5.92 39.57
N HIS A 132 4.44 6.87 38.66
CA HIS A 132 4.95 8.19 39.02
C HIS A 132 3.94 8.99 39.85
N SER A 133 2.66 8.94 39.47
CA SER A 133 1.58 9.60 40.24
C SER A 133 1.45 9.01 41.64
N ALA A 134 1.48 7.68 41.77
CA ALA A 134 1.47 7.00 43.07
C ALA A 134 2.68 7.39 43.93
N HIS A 135 3.87 7.42 43.34
CA HIS A 135 5.10 7.80 44.05
C HIS A 135 5.10 9.27 44.48
N LYS A 136 4.55 10.17 43.66
CA LYS A 136 4.39 11.59 44.01
C LYS A 136 3.47 11.77 45.22
N MET A 137 2.33 11.06 45.27
CA MET A 137 1.43 11.12 46.42
C MET A 137 2.06 10.57 47.71
N ASP A 138 2.94 9.57 47.61
CA ASP A 138 3.64 9.01 48.77
C ASP A 138 4.66 10.00 49.36
N ILE A 139 5.42 10.70 48.52
CA ILE A 139 6.37 11.75 48.98
C ILE A 139 5.64 12.91 49.66
N ASP A 140 4.51 13.35 49.11
CA ASP A 140 3.70 14.44 49.69
C ASP A 140 3.12 14.03 51.07
N GLN A 141 2.74 12.75 51.25
CA GLN A 141 2.32 12.24 52.56
C GLN A 141 3.48 12.14 53.56
N VAL A 142 4.65 11.64 53.15
CA VAL A 142 5.82 11.52 54.04
C VAL A 142 6.35 12.89 54.48
N THR A 143 6.34 13.88 53.59
CA THR A 143 6.72 15.26 53.92
C THR A 143 5.74 15.92 54.88
N SER A 144 4.44 15.60 54.81
CA SER A 144 3.45 16.09 55.78
C SER A 144 3.57 15.47 57.18
N ILE A 145 4.18 14.29 57.31
CA ILE A 145 4.43 13.61 58.60
C ILE A 145 5.74 14.11 59.26
N SER A 146 6.64 14.73 58.49
CA SER A 146 7.97 15.18 58.96
C SER A 146 8.06 16.69 59.31
N GLN A 147 6.93 17.38 59.42
CA GLN A 147 6.83 18.78 59.90
C GLN A 147 6.03 18.84 61.20
#